data_AF-A0A1B6MMU9-F1
#
_entry.id   AF-A0A1B6MMU9-F1
#
_cell.length_a   1.000
_cell.length_b   1.000
_cell.length_c   1.000
_cell.angle_alpha   90.00
_cell.angle_beta   90.00
_cell.angle_gamma   90.00
#
_symmetry.space_group_name_H-M   'P 1'
#
loop_
_entity.id
_entity.type
_entity.pdbx_description
1 polymer ?
#
loop_
_entity_poly.entity_id
_entity_poly.type
_entity_poly.pdbx_seq_one_letter_code
_entity_poly.pdbx_strand_id
1 'polypeptide(L)'
;MQRKILQTFVSIWYRCKHSSNRMVSHDSSQPKRISDYSYFFNTKSRRRMPSILREFMKHKLPPHGVNFGVGVPNVKTFPFEEICVKLKDGSSYKIEGNDLEASLQYLPSLGYAPLVKELQDLQDKIFGPQDWTEQSLMVTTGSSEPISAVFD
;
A
#
# COMPACT_ATOMS: atom_id res chain seq x y z
N MET A 1 31.38 36.52 -14.79
CA MET A 1 31.78 35.18 -14.27
C MET A 1 30.60 34.28 -13.89
N GLN A 2 29.41 34.80 -13.56
CA GLN A 2 28.24 34.01 -13.12
C GLN A 2 27.43 33.30 -14.22
N ARG A 3 27.46 33.74 -15.48
CA ARG A 3 26.65 33.14 -16.57
C ARG A 3 27.12 31.75 -17.01
N LYS A 4 28.40 31.42 -16.86
CA LYS A 4 28.94 30.09 -17.22
C LYS A 4 28.46 29.02 -16.25
N ILE A 5 28.39 29.33 -14.95
CA ILE A 5 27.98 28.39 -13.90
C ILE A 5 26.51 27.98 -14.08
N LEU A 6 25.62 28.93 -14.38
CA LEU A 6 24.20 28.64 -14.60
C LEU A 6 23.97 27.72 -15.81
N GLN A 7 24.73 27.90 -16.89
CA GLN A 7 24.63 27.03 -18.07
C GLN A 7 25.15 25.62 -17.80
N THR A 8 26.21 25.48 -16.98
CA THR A 8 26.70 24.16 -16.56
C THR A 8 25.65 23.42 -15.73
N PHE A 9 24.97 24.08 -14.79
CA PHE A 9 23.93 23.44 -13.98
C PHE A 9 22.70 23.05 -14.80
N VAL A 10 22.24 23.89 -15.73
CA VAL A 10 21.14 23.54 -16.64
C VAL A 10 21.51 22.37 -17.56
N SER A 11 22.75 22.31 -18.04
CA SER A 11 23.23 21.20 -18.87
C SER A 11 23.37 19.88 -18.11
N ILE A 12 23.77 19.92 -16.83
CA ILE A 12 23.84 18.76 -15.94
C ILE A 12 22.42 18.26 -15.60
N TRP A 13 21.47 19.17 -15.38
CA TRP A 13 20.08 18.82 -15.13
C TRP A 13 19.41 18.22 -16.38
N TYR A 14 19.65 18.78 -17.58
CA TYR A 14 19.19 18.21 -18.84
C TYR A 14 19.82 16.85 -19.15
N ARG A 15 21.11 16.66 -18.84
CA ARG A 15 21.81 15.38 -19.03
C ARG A 15 21.31 14.30 -18.06
N CYS A 16 20.86 14.69 -16.86
CA CYS A 16 20.20 13.77 -15.93
C CYS A 16 18.79 13.37 -16.40
N LYS A 17 18.04 14.31 -16.97
CA LYS A 17 16.68 14.05 -17.48
C LYS A 17 16.65 13.14 -18.72
N HIS A 18 17.70 13.15 -19.55
CA HIS A 18 17.85 12.24 -20.68
C HIS A 18 18.57 10.91 -20.38
N SER A 19 19.12 10.72 -19.18
CA SER A 19 19.68 9.42 -18.75
C SER A 19 18.61 8.44 -18.23
N SER A 20 17.33 8.81 -18.28
CA SER A 20 16.18 7.97 -17.90
C SER A 20 15.62 7.11 -19.04
N ASN A 21 16.44 6.80 -20.05
CA ASN A 21 16.19 5.70 -20.99
C ASN A 21 17.28 4.64 -20.82
N ARG A 22 17.55 4.24 -19.58
CA ARG A 22 18.24 2.97 -19.35
C ARG A 22 17.25 1.89 -19.77
N MET A 23 17.36 1.46 -21.03
CA MET A 23 16.78 0.22 -21.50
C MET A 23 17.13 -0.83 -20.45
N VAL A 24 16.12 -1.31 -19.73
CA VAL A 24 16.23 -2.53 -18.95
C VAL A 24 16.42 -3.61 -20.00
N SER A 25 17.68 -3.86 -20.36
CA SER A 25 18.04 -5.09 -21.03
C SER A 25 17.58 -6.20 -20.11
N HIS A 26 16.49 -6.86 -20.47
CA HIS A 26 16.08 -8.13 -19.86
C HIS A 26 17.20 -9.12 -20.17
N ASP A 27 18.20 -9.12 -19.30
CA ASP A 27 19.19 -10.17 -19.21
C ASP A 27 18.45 -11.45 -18.83
N SER A 28 18.20 -12.30 -19.82
CA SER A 28 17.51 -13.58 -19.69
C SER A 28 18.31 -14.64 -18.93
N SER A 29 19.48 -14.26 -18.36
CA SER A 29 20.32 -15.15 -17.56
C SER A 29 20.09 -15.04 -16.05
N GLN A 30 19.13 -14.20 -15.61
CA GLN A 30 18.76 -14.16 -14.20
C GLN A 30 18.07 -15.47 -13.79
N PRO A 31 18.47 -16.10 -12.67
CA PRO A 31 17.84 -17.32 -12.20
C PRO A 31 16.35 -17.07 -12.02
N LYS A 32 15.52 -17.96 -12.59
CA LYS A 32 14.06 -17.87 -12.51
C LYS A 32 13.66 -17.74 -11.04
N ARG A 33 13.15 -16.57 -10.65
CA ARG A 33 12.67 -16.30 -9.29
C ARG A 33 11.67 -17.40 -8.93
N ILE A 34 11.82 -18.03 -7.77
CA ILE A 34 10.84 -18.99 -7.27
C ILE A 34 9.52 -18.24 -7.14
N SER A 35 8.53 -18.61 -7.93
CA SER A 35 7.20 -17.99 -7.94
C SER A 35 6.20 -18.77 -7.09
N ASP A 36 6.45 -20.07 -6.86
CA ASP A 36 5.57 -20.94 -6.08
C ASP A 36 6.22 -21.33 -4.74
N TYR A 37 5.67 -20.79 -3.66
CA TYR A 37 6.06 -21.11 -2.29
C TYR A 37 5.12 -22.11 -1.61
N SER A 38 4.12 -22.65 -2.33
CA SER A 38 3.09 -23.53 -1.77
C SER A 38 3.69 -24.75 -1.08
N TYR A 39 4.83 -25.25 -1.54
CA TYR A 39 5.54 -26.35 -0.91
C TYR A 39 5.82 -26.10 0.60
N PHE A 40 6.12 -24.86 0.99
CA PHE A 40 6.52 -24.51 2.36
C PHE A 40 5.35 -24.30 3.34
N PHE A 41 4.10 -24.29 2.87
CA PHE A 41 2.96 -24.08 3.77
C PHE A 41 2.74 -25.24 4.73
N ASN A 42 2.44 -24.96 6.00
CA ASN A 42 2.03 -26.03 6.92
C ASN A 42 0.59 -26.50 6.62
N THR A 43 0.20 -27.65 7.18
CA THR A 43 -1.13 -28.25 6.96
C THR A 43 -2.28 -27.32 7.35
N LYS A 44 -2.08 -26.51 8.41
CA LYS A 44 -3.07 -25.55 8.91
C LYS A 44 -3.28 -24.40 7.91
N SER A 45 -2.20 -23.80 7.44
CA SER A 45 -2.19 -22.70 6.47
C SER A 45 -2.83 -23.09 5.14
N ARG A 46 -2.54 -24.30 4.63
CA ARG A 46 -3.15 -24.83 3.39
C ARG A 46 -4.67 -24.97 3.45
N ARG A 47 -5.24 -25.10 4.65
CA ARG A 47 -6.69 -25.27 4.85
C ARG A 47 -7.42 -23.95 5.06
N ARG A 48 -6.72 -22.81 5.19
CA ARG A 48 -7.36 -21.50 5.33
C ARG A 48 -8.12 -21.17 4.04
N MET A 49 -9.36 -20.74 4.18
CA MET A 49 -10.21 -20.28 3.08
C MET A 49 -10.59 -18.81 3.29
N PRO A 50 -10.78 -18.04 2.21
CA PRO A 50 -11.24 -16.67 2.33
C PRO A 50 -12.65 -16.64 2.93
N SER A 51 -12.93 -15.59 3.72
CA SER A 51 -14.28 -15.38 4.25
C SER A 51 -15.22 -15.00 3.11
N ILE A 52 -16.27 -15.79 2.91
CA ILE A 52 -17.28 -15.58 1.85
C ILE A 52 -17.88 -14.16 1.94
N LEU A 53 -18.19 -13.70 3.16
CA LEU A 53 -18.75 -12.36 3.38
C LEU A 53 -17.76 -11.25 3.02
N ARG A 54 -16.45 -11.45 3.28
CA ARG A 54 -15.43 -10.47 2.85
C ARG A 54 -15.22 -10.47 1.34
N GLU A 55 -15.25 -11.64 0.70
CA GLU A 55 -15.21 -11.71 -0.77
C GLU A 55 -16.42 -11.01 -1.39
N PHE A 56 -17.61 -11.19 -0.83
CA PHE A 56 -18.82 -10.52 -1.28
C PHE A 56 -18.69 -8.99 -1.24
N MET A 57 -18.08 -8.43 -0.19
CA MET A 57 -17.85 -6.98 -0.07
C MET A 57 -16.90 -6.40 -1.13
N LYS A 58 -16.10 -7.23 -1.82
CA LYS A 58 -15.23 -6.74 -2.91
C LYS A 58 -16.02 -6.40 -4.17
N HIS A 59 -17.22 -6.95 -4.32
CA HIS A 59 -18.10 -6.66 -5.45
C HIS A 59 -18.86 -5.35 -5.21
N LYS A 60 -18.81 -4.45 -6.19
CA LYS A 60 -19.57 -3.20 -6.14
C LYS A 60 -21.06 -3.51 -6.28
N LEU A 61 -21.86 -2.97 -5.38
CA LEU A 61 -23.30 -2.96 -5.51
C LEU A 61 -23.72 -2.10 -6.71
N PRO A 62 -24.85 -2.40 -7.35
CA PRO A 62 -25.42 -1.51 -8.35
C PRO A 62 -25.75 -0.14 -7.72
N PRO A 63 -25.83 0.95 -8.50
CA PRO A 63 -25.98 2.31 -7.97
C PRO A 63 -27.17 2.54 -7.01
N HIS A 64 -28.22 1.72 -7.12
CA HIS A 64 -29.40 1.76 -6.25
C HIS A 64 -29.58 0.50 -5.40
N GLY A 65 -28.55 -0.34 -5.30
CA GLY A 65 -28.56 -1.57 -4.51
C GLY A 65 -28.34 -1.28 -3.03
N VAL A 66 -29.23 -1.82 -2.19
CA VAL A 66 -29.06 -1.82 -0.72
C VAL A 66 -28.44 -3.14 -0.28
N ASN A 67 -27.41 -3.11 0.55
CA ASN A 67 -26.75 -4.29 1.08
C ASN A 67 -27.35 -4.70 2.43
N PHE A 68 -27.98 -5.86 2.49
CA PHE A 68 -28.43 -6.51 3.73
C PHE A 68 -27.61 -7.77 4.07
N GLY A 69 -26.63 -8.13 3.25
CA GLY A 69 -25.87 -9.37 3.37
C GLY A 69 -24.68 -9.27 4.33
N VAL A 70 -24.22 -8.06 4.67
CA VAL A 70 -23.05 -7.86 5.54
C VAL A 70 -23.34 -6.77 6.58
N GLY A 71 -22.95 -7.03 7.83
CA GLY A 71 -23.10 -6.09 8.95
C GLY A 71 -22.04 -4.99 8.93
N VAL A 72 -22.15 -4.03 8.01
CA VAL A 72 -21.29 -2.84 7.97
C VAL A 72 -21.97 -1.70 8.74
N PRO A 73 -21.39 -1.20 9.84
CA PRO A 73 -21.97 -0.11 10.62
C PRO A 73 -22.15 1.17 9.81
N ASN A 74 -23.15 1.98 10.16
CA ASN A 74 -23.34 3.31 9.57
C ASN A 74 -22.29 4.28 10.11
N VAL A 75 -21.43 4.80 9.23
CA VAL A 75 -20.34 5.72 9.57
C VAL A 75 -20.81 6.99 10.31
N LYS A 76 -22.05 7.45 10.05
CA LYS A 76 -22.65 8.61 10.71
C LYS A 76 -22.91 8.41 12.21
N THR A 77 -22.84 7.18 12.69
CA THR A 77 -23.05 6.84 14.11
C THR A 77 -21.74 6.81 14.91
N PHE A 78 -20.60 6.97 14.25
CA PHE A 78 -19.31 7.02 14.93
C PHE A 78 -19.19 8.30 15.76
N PRO A 79 -18.80 8.23 17.05
CA PRO A 79 -18.85 9.36 17.96
C PRO A 79 -17.62 10.28 17.85
N PHE A 80 -17.14 10.56 16.64
CA PHE A 80 -15.95 11.38 16.38
C PHE A 80 -16.20 12.31 15.20
N GLU A 81 -16.04 13.61 15.40
CA GLU A 81 -16.14 14.63 14.34
C GLU A 81 -14.79 14.84 13.64
N GLU A 82 -13.72 14.92 14.42
CA GLU A 82 -12.36 15.16 13.92
C GLU A 82 -11.30 14.59 14.86
N ILE A 83 -10.12 14.32 14.30
CA ILE A 83 -8.90 13.99 15.05
C ILE A 83 -7.81 15.00 14.66
N CYS A 84 -7.31 15.75 15.65
CA CYS A 84 -6.24 16.73 15.46
C CYS A 84 -4.95 16.25 16.15
N VAL A 85 -3.89 16.05 15.35
CA VAL A 85 -2.56 15.65 15.83
C VAL A 85 -1.62 16.85 15.74
N LYS A 86 -1.12 17.32 16.89
CA LYS A 86 -0.09 18.38 16.95
C LYS A 86 1.28 17.76 17.10
N LEU A 87 2.20 18.12 16.21
CA LEU A 87 3.59 17.66 16.25
C LEU A 87 4.47 18.65 17.03
N LYS A 88 5.62 18.17 17.48
CA LYS A 88 6.60 18.95 18.26
C LYS A 88 7.27 20.08 17.46
N ASP A 89 7.24 19.99 16.14
CA ASP A 89 7.72 21.04 15.23
C ASP A 89 6.71 22.18 15.02
N GLY A 90 5.55 22.12 15.69
CA GLY A 90 4.48 23.09 15.59
C GLY A 90 3.49 22.84 14.44
N SER A 91 3.74 21.83 13.59
CA SER A 91 2.78 21.43 12.56
C SER A 91 1.59 20.69 13.16
N SER A 92 0.47 20.68 12.45
CA SER A 92 -0.75 19.98 12.86
C SER A 92 -1.40 19.27 11.68
N TYR A 93 -1.87 18.04 11.93
CA TYR A 93 -2.66 17.28 10.99
C TYR A 93 -4.08 17.15 11.52
N LYS A 94 -5.05 17.34 10.63
CA LYS A 94 -6.47 17.20 10.90
C LYS A 94 -7.04 16.08 10.04
N ILE A 95 -7.75 15.14 10.66
CA ILE A 95 -8.47 14.05 9.98
C ILE A 95 -9.95 14.24 10.28
N GLU A 96 -10.76 14.45 9.25
CA GLU A 96 -12.19 14.73 9.37
C GLU A 96 -12.96 14.22 8.14
N GLY A 97 -14.29 14.23 8.20
CA GLY A 97 -15.16 13.86 7.09
C GLY A 97 -14.89 12.45 6.56
N ASN A 98 -14.85 12.29 5.23
CA ASN A 98 -14.73 10.98 4.58
C ASN A 98 -13.46 10.22 4.98
N ASP A 99 -12.35 10.91 5.24
CA ASP A 99 -11.09 10.28 5.64
C ASP A 99 -11.21 9.68 7.05
N LEU A 100 -11.91 10.37 7.95
CA LEU A 100 -12.20 9.86 9.29
C LEU A 100 -13.19 8.71 9.23
N GLU A 101 -14.27 8.85 8.45
CA GLU A 101 -15.27 7.79 8.25
C GLU A 101 -14.62 6.50 7.72
N ALA A 102 -13.73 6.61 6.73
CA ALA A 102 -13.01 5.48 6.16
C ALA A 102 -12.02 4.86 7.16
N SER A 103 -11.36 5.67 7.98
CA SER A 103 -10.37 5.21 8.98
C SER A 103 -11.02 4.44 10.13
N LEU A 104 -12.25 4.79 10.50
CA LEU A 104 -13.01 4.13 11.57
C LEU A 104 -13.78 2.90 11.10
N GLN A 105 -14.00 2.76 9.79
CA GLN A 105 -14.72 1.64 9.19
C GLN A 105 -13.81 0.41 9.00
N TYR A 106 -14.41 -0.77 8.87
CA TYR A 106 -13.69 -1.98 8.47
C TYR A 106 -12.95 -1.81 7.14
N LEU A 107 -11.68 -2.21 7.15
CA LEU A 107 -10.79 -2.15 6.00
C LEU A 107 -10.50 -3.54 5.40
N PRO A 108 -10.04 -3.60 4.14
CA PRO A 108 -9.45 -4.81 3.57
C PRO A 108 -8.32 -5.36 4.46
N SER A 109 -8.11 -6.67 4.45
CA SER A 109 -7.07 -7.32 5.27
C SER A 109 -5.65 -6.82 4.97
N LEU A 110 -5.41 -6.29 3.76
CA LEU A 110 -4.13 -5.67 3.39
C LEU A 110 -3.89 -4.34 4.09
N GLY A 111 -4.94 -3.65 4.52
CA GLY A 111 -4.90 -2.32 5.11
C GLY A 111 -5.60 -1.25 4.28
N TYR A 112 -5.43 0.01 4.71
CA TYR A 112 -5.98 1.18 4.04
C TYR A 112 -5.26 1.44 2.71
N ALA A 113 -5.99 1.46 1.59
CA ALA A 113 -5.37 1.48 0.26
C ALA A 113 -4.43 2.67 0.00
N PRO A 114 -4.76 3.92 0.39
CA PRO A 114 -3.83 5.04 0.27
C PRO A 114 -2.54 4.83 1.06
N LEU A 115 -2.62 4.29 2.29
CA LEU A 115 -1.43 3.97 3.08
C LEU A 115 -0.58 2.88 2.43
N VAL A 116 -1.21 1.82 1.91
CA VAL A 116 -0.49 0.74 1.20
C VAL A 116 0.26 1.32 -0.01
N LYS A 117 -0.35 2.24 -0.75
CA LYS A 117 0.28 2.88 -1.91
C LYS A 117 1.50 3.72 -1.50
N GLU A 118 1.38 4.53 -0.47
CA GLU A 118 2.52 5.31 0.07
C GLU A 118 3.67 4.41 0.53
N LEU A 119 3.35 3.26 1.15
CA LEU A 119 4.37 2.28 1.58
C LEU A 119 5.04 1.57 0.39
N GLN A 120 4.32 1.31 -0.70
CA GLN A 120 4.88 0.79 -1.94
C GLN A 120 5.86 1.81 -2.56
N ASP A 121 5.45 3.07 -2.66
CA ASP A 121 6.28 4.13 -3.23
C ASP A 121 7.52 4.37 -2.36
N LEU A 122 7.40 4.23 -1.02
CA LEU A 122 8.54 4.24 -0.11
C LEU A 122 9.50 3.09 -0.38
N GLN A 123 8.99 1.87 -0.61
CA GLN A 123 9.84 0.73 -0.98
C GLN A 123 10.56 0.95 -2.30
N ASP A 124 9.86 1.46 -3.31
CA ASP A 124 10.45 1.75 -4.61
C ASP A 124 11.57 2.80 -4.50
N LYS A 125 11.39 3.78 -3.61
CA LYS A 125 12.38 4.83 -3.37
C LYS A 125 13.64 4.32 -2.65
N ILE A 126 13.49 3.43 -1.67
CA ILE A 126 14.61 2.96 -0.84
C ILE A 126 15.34 1.79 -1.51
N PHE A 127 14.59 0.85 -2.10
CA PHE A 127 15.11 -0.42 -2.61
C PHE A 127 15.10 -0.53 -4.13
N GLY A 128 14.58 0.49 -4.83
CA GLY A 128 14.41 0.50 -6.28
C GLY A 128 13.07 -0.12 -6.72
N PRO A 129 12.70 0.04 -8.00
CA PRO A 129 11.40 -0.37 -8.51
C PRO A 129 11.10 -1.85 -8.26
N GLN A 130 9.93 -2.11 -7.69
CA GLN A 130 9.41 -3.44 -7.40
C GLN A 130 8.31 -3.84 -8.40
N ASP A 131 8.16 -5.14 -8.65
CA ASP A 131 7.03 -5.67 -9.43
C ASP A 131 5.80 -5.89 -8.54
N TRP A 132 4.95 -4.87 -8.42
CA TRP A 132 3.73 -4.91 -7.60
C TRP A 132 2.59 -5.74 -8.23
N THR A 133 2.79 -6.32 -9.42
CA THR A 133 1.81 -7.25 -10.02
C THR A 133 1.96 -8.67 -9.47
N GLU A 134 3.18 -9.03 -9.08
CA GLU A 134 3.54 -10.34 -8.52
C GLU A 134 3.75 -10.31 -7.00
N GLN A 135 3.80 -9.12 -6.38
CA GLN A 135 3.98 -8.98 -4.93
C GLN A 135 3.10 -7.89 -4.32
N SER A 136 2.79 -8.05 -3.03
CA SER A 136 1.91 -7.14 -2.29
C SER A 136 2.51 -6.76 -0.94
N LEU A 137 2.05 -5.64 -0.39
CA LEU A 137 2.33 -5.20 0.97
C LEU A 137 1.08 -5.32 1.84
N MET A 138 1.25 -5.75 3.08
CA MET A 138 0.19 -5.84 4.09
C MET A 138 0.60 -5.06 5.33
N VAL A 139 -0.32 -4.26 5.86
CA VAL A 139 -0.15 -3.52 7.10
C VAL A 139 -0.41 -4.45 8.29
N THR A 140 0.50 -4.47 9.26
CA THR A 140 0.42 -5.28 10.48
C THR A 140 0.49 -4.40 11.73
N THR A 141 0.15 -4.97 12.89
CA THR A 141 0.17 -4.25 14.19
C THR A 141 1.55 -4.25 14.84
N GLY A 142 2.62 -4.29 14.06
CA GLY A 142 4.01 -4.43 14.51
C GLY A 142 4.70 -5.65 13.92
N SER A 143 5.97 -5.87 14.30
CA SER A 143 6.79 -6.97 13.76
C SER A 143 6.50 -8.33 14.40
N SER A 144 6.01 -8.36 15.64
CA SER A 144 5.76 -9.61 16.36
C SER A 144 4.56 -10.39 15.83
N GLU A 145 3.49 -9.70 15.44
CA GLU A 145 2.28 -10.30 14.87
C GLU A 145 2.54 -11.11 13.59
N PRO A 146 3.18 -10.57 12.54
CA PRO A 146 3.47 -11.34 11.34
C PRO A 146 4.50 -12.44 11.58
N ILE A 147 5.49 -12.24 12.46
CA ILE A 147 6.44 -13.32 12.84
C ILE A 147 5.67 -14.49 13.45
N SER A 148 4.76 -14.21 14.38
CA SER A 148 3.89 -15.23 14.98
C SER A 148 3.04 -15.93 13.91
N ALA A 149 2.43 -15.19 12.99
CA ALA A 149 1.61 -15.74 11.92
C ALA A 149 2.38 -16.61 10.92
N VAL A 150 3.66 -16.30 10.66
CA VAL A 150 4.54 -17.10 9.79
C VAL A 150 4.85 -18.47 10.40
N PHE A 151 4.94 -18.55 11.73
CA PHE A 151 5.24 -19.79 12.45
C PHE A 151 3.99 -20.55 12.96
N ASP A 152 2.78 -20.00 12.74
CA ASP A 152 1.48 -20.57 13.16
C ASP A 152 0.93 -21.66 12.24
#